data_AF-A0A364K0S1-F1
#
_entry.id   AF-A0A364K0S1-F1
#
_cell.length_a   1.000
_cell.length_b   1.000
_cell.length_c   1.000
_cell.angle_alpha   90.00
_cell.angle_beta   90.00
_cell.angle_gamma   90.00
#
_symmetry.space_group_name_H-M   'P 1'
#
loop_
_entity.id
_entity.type
_entity.pdbx_description
1 polymer ?
#
loop_
_entity_poly.entity_id
_entity_poly.type
_entity_poly.pdbx_seq_one_letter_code
_entity_poly.pdbx_strand_id
1 'polypeptide(L)'
;MRKSHEQAFIDGYKPAVLSLKRNPFFEQFIQYPHISPFNSEPESYIFFQSDHLKKEYEQRLRKAEGIFQYHCIIGQTLGFPQRSVEFFAQAREILEKMGEYPEQEKLHEIGVIWAGFYFSSHVDFFDQEVRWLWDRYIHPKAQGDLLDIRVGNKFYTINFGDIDSLHQLELEARKQLGLVTV
;
A
#
# COMPACT_ATOMS: atom_id res chain seq x y z
N MET A 1 -4.76 1.07 -18.98
CA MET A 1 -3.50 1.42 -18.29
C MET A 1 -3.84 1.57 -16.82
N ARG A 2 -3.11 0.89 -15.91
CA ARG A 2 -3.37 1.01 -14.48
C ARG A 2 -2.97 2.41 -14.00
N LYS A 3 -3.76 2.98 -13.11
CA LYS A 3 -3.43 4.27 -12.52
C LYS A 3 -2.21 4.15 -11.61
N SER A 4 -1.25 5.06 -11.78
CA SER A 4 -0.06 5.12 -10.94
C SER A 4 -0.34 5.79 -9.59
N HIS A 5 0.54 5.58 -8.62
CA HIS A 5 0.41 6.22 -7.30
C HIS A 5 0.58 7.74 -7.39
N GLU A 6 1.36 8.23 -8.36
CA GLU A 6 1.53 9.64 -8.69
C GLU A 6 0.22 10.27 -9.17
N GLN A 7 -0.44 9.62 -10.14
CA GLN A 7 -1.71 10.12 -10.66
C GLN A 7 -2.80 10.09 -9.59
N ALA A 8 -2.84 9.06 -8.73
CA ALA A 8 -3.77 8.99 -7.61
C ALA A 8 -3.58 10.11 -6.59
N PHE A 9 -2.32 10.53 -6.38
CA PHE A 9 -2.00 11.70 -5.56
C PHE A 9 -2.44 13.00 -6.26
N ILE A 10 -2.16 13.19 -7.54
CA ILE A 10 -2.62 14.38 -8.30
C ILE A 10 -4.16 14.45 -8.34
N ASP A 11 -4.83 13.31 -8.41
CA ASP A 11 -6.28 13.21 -8.36
C ASP A 11 -6.88 13.55 -6.98
N GLY A 12 -6.05 13.73 -5.95
CA GLY A 12 -6.43 14.29 -4.65
C GLY A 12 -6.95 13.30 -3.61
N TYR A 13 -7.16 12.03 -3.96
CA TYR A 13 -7.70 11.05 -3.02
C TYR A 13 -6.63 10.23 -2.29
N LYS A 14 -5.41 10.14 -2.83
CA LYS A 14 -4.28 9.52 -2.11
C LYS A 14 -3.61 10.56 -1.19
N PRO A 15 -3.48 10.30 0.11
CA PRO A 15 -3.08 11.31 1.10
C PRO A 15 -1.62 11.74 1.01
N ALA A 16 -0.74 10.81 0.62
CA ALA A 16 0.69 11.06 0.47
C ALA A 16 1.29 10.16 -0.62
N VAL A 17 2.45 10.56 -1.14
CA VAL A 17 3.16 9.81 -2.18
C VAL A 17 4.67 9.90 -1.98
N LEU A 18 5.36 8.77 -2.16
CA LEU A 18 6.81 8.73 -2.26
C LEU A 18 7.22 8.98 -3.71
N SER A 19 8.23 9.79 -3.93
CA SER A 19 8.77 10.00 -5.28
C SER A 19 10.24 10.40 -5.23
N LEU A 20 10.84 10.41 -6.42
CA LEU A 20 12.21 10.87 -6.64
C LEU A 20 12.19 12.12 -7.51
N LYS A 21 13.23 12.94 -7.43
CA LYS A 21 13.37 14.15 -8.28
C LYS A 21 13.27 13.85 -9.78
N ARG A 22 13.73 12.68 -10.21
CA ARG A 22 13.66 12.22 -11.61
C ARG A 22 12.25 11.81 -12.08
N ASN A 23 11.23 11.85 -11.23
CA ASN A 23 9.88 11.47 -11.60
C ASN A 23 9.27 12.51 -12.56
N PRO A 24 8.58 12.10 -13.65
CA PRO A 24 7.95 13.04 -14.59
C PRO A 24 6.94 14.01 -13.97
N PHE A 25 6.36 13.67 -12.82
CA PHE A 25 5.40 14.50 -12.10
C PHE A 25 6.04 15.45 -11.07
N PHE A 26 7.38 15.45 -10.92
CA PHE A 26 8.07 16.18 -9.85
C PHE A 26 7.75 17.68 -9.80
N GLU A 27 7.70 18.36 -10.95
CA GLU A 27 7.38 19.79 -11.02
C GLU A 27 5.96 20.11 -10.53
N GLN A 28 5.05 19.14 -10.58
CA GLN A 28 3.71 19.28 -9.97
C GLN A 28 3.78 18.99 -8.47
N PHE A 29 4.55 17.98 -8.06
CA PHE A 29 4.68 17.58 -6.66
C PHE A 29 5.38 18.61 -5.78
N ILE A 30 6.37 19.33 -6.30
CA ILE A 30 7.16 20.27 -5.48
C ILE A 30 6.32 21.43 -4.90
N GLN A 31 5.12 21.64 -5.45
CA GLN A 31 4.14 22.61 -4.96
C GLN A 31 3.39 22.12 -3.71
N TYR A 32 3.41 20.82 -3.43
CA TYR A 32 2.78 20.22 -2.25
C TYR A 32 3.73 20.24 -1.05
N PRO A 33 3.19 20.29 0.18
CA PRO A 33 3.97 20.07 1.39
C PRO A 33 4.76 18.76 1.30
N HIS A 34 6.05 18.80 1.65
CA HIS A 34 6.93 17.65 1.51
C HIS A 34 8.05 17.61 2.54
N ILE A 35 8.70 16.45 2.64
CA ILE A 35 9.95 16.23 3.39
C ILE A 35 10.98 15.66 2.41
N SER A 36 12.20 16.22 2.45
CA SER A 36 13.35 15.76 1.69
C SER A 36 14.66 16.08 2.43
N PRO A 37 15.66 15.17 2.41
CA PRO A 37 15.54 13.79 1.94
C PRO A 37 14.58 13.00 2.84
N PHE A 38 13.76 12.13 2.25
CA PHE A 38 12.83 11.29 3.01
C PHE A 38 13.55 10.10 3.67
N ASN A 39 14.52 9.52 2.97
CA ASN A 39 15.35 8.42 3.45
C ASN A 39 16.84 8.68 3.11
N SER A 40 17.68 7.65 3.13
CA SER A 40 19.10 7.77 2.83
C SER A 40 19.41 8.18 1.37
N GLU A 41 18.44 8.12 0.47
CA GLU A 41 18.56 8.58 -0.92
C GLU A 41 18.38 10.12 -0.97
N PRO A 42 19.39 10.91 -1.38
CA PRO A 42 19.36 12.37 -1.30
C PRO A 42 18.22 13.05 -2.07
N GLU A 43 17.78 12.43 -3.17
CA GLU A 43 16.71 12.96 -4.02
C GLU A 43 15.35 12.28 -3.75
N SER A 44 15.18 11.69 -2.57
CA SER A 44 13.92 11.10 -2.12
C SER A 44 13.02 12.13 -1.44
N TYR A 45 11.72 11.98 -1.70
CA TYR A 45 10.68 12.87 -1.18
C TYR A 45 9.49 12.05 -0.71
N ILE A 46 8.84 12.52 0.34
CA ILE A 46 7.44 12.21 0.64
C ILE A 46 6.65 13.51 0.51
N PHE A 47 5.62 13.50 -0.34
CA PHE A 47 4.69 14.61 -0.56
C PHE A 47 3.35 14.33 0.12
N PHE A 48 2.67 15.38 0.57
CA PHE A 48 1.41 15.31 1.32
C PHE A 48 0.36 16.21 0.68
N GLN A 49 -0.92 15.82 0.71
CA GLN A 49 -2.01 16.66 0.20
C GLN A 49 -2.18 17.98 0.97
N SER A 50 -1.69 18.06 2.21
CA SER A 50 -1.79 19.27 3.04
C SER A 50 -0.70 19.36 4.11
N ASP A 51 -0.46 20.57 4.61
CA ASP A 51 0.45 20.82 5.73
C ASP A 51 0.00 20.13 7.01
N HIS A 52 -1.31 19.92 7.17
CA HIS A 52 -1.85 19.19 8.31
C HIS A 52 -1.38 17.74 8.31
N LEU A 53 -1.51 17.03 7.17
CA LEU A 53 -1.03 15.65 7.03
C LEU A 53 0.47 15.53 7.23
N LYS A 54 1.25 16.49 6.69
CA LYS A 54 2.70 16.55 6.93
C LYS A 54 3.03 16.67 8.42
N LYS A 55 2.39 17.61 9.13
CA LYS A 55 2.62 17.82 10.57
C LYS A 55 2.21 16.61 11.40
N GLU A 56 1.09 15.96 11.07
CA GLU A 56 0.66 14.73 11.73
C GLU A 56 1.70 13.62 11.54
N TYR A 57 2.19 13.43 10.32
CA TYR A 57 3.26 12.48 10.01
C TYR A 57 4.52 12.76 10.84
N GLU A 58 5.01 14.00 10.86
CA GLU A 58 6.20 14.37 11.63
C GLU A 58 6.02 14.12 13.13
N GLN A 59 4.84 14.40 13.68
CA GLN A 59 4.53 14.16 15.10
C GLN A 59 4.50 12.67 15.45
N ARG A 60 3.91 11.84 14.58
CA ARG A 60 3.87 10.39 14.74
C ARG A 60 5.27 9.80 14.63
N LEU A 61 6.04 10.23 13.64
CA LEU A 61 7.40 9.74 13.38
C LEU A 61 8.35 10.05 14.55
N ARG A 62 8.24 11.21 15.19
CA ARG A 62 9.03 11.55 16.40
C ARG A 62 8.79 10.62 17.58
N LYS A 63 7.64 9.95 17.62
CA LYS A 63 7.25 8.99 18.65
C LYS A 63 7.50 7.54 18.23
N ALA A 64 8.02 7.32 17.02
CA ALA A 64 8.22 5.97 16.50
C ALA A 64 9.37 5.29 17.24
N GLU A 65 9.11 4.08 17.75
CA GLU A 65 10.10 3.22 18.38
C GLU A 65 10.38 2.01 17.47
N GLY A 66 11.62 1.94 16.98
CA GLY A 66 12.08 0.84 16.14
C GLY A 66 11.54 0.82 14.71
N ILE A 67 12.04 -0.13 13.93
CA ILE A 67 11.75 -0.24 12.49
C ILE A 67 10.29 -0.61 12.19
N PHE A 68 9.65 -1.40 13.05
CA PHE A 68 8.26 -1.79 12.89
C PHE A 68 7.34 -0.56 12.90
N GLN A 69 7.41 0.26 13.95
CA GLN A 69 6.58 1.46 14.06
C GLN A 69 6.91 2.48 12.97
N TYR A 70 8.19 2.61 12.60
CA TYR A 70 8.62 3.46 11.48
C TYR A 70 7.91 3.09 10.17
N HIS A 71 7.92 1.81 9.79
CA HIS A 71 7.23 1.36 8.59
C HIS A 71 5.71 1.47 8.70
N CYS A 72 5.14 1.21 9.89
CA CYS A 72 3.71 1.37 10.11
C CYS A 72 3.23 2.81 9.87
N ILE A 73 3.98 3.79 10.40
CA ILE A 73 3.66 5.20 10.23
C ILE A 73 3.74 5.61 8.76
N ILE A 74 4.78 5.20 8.03
CA ILE A 74 4.91 5.49 6.60
C ILE A 74 3.75 4.86 5.81
N GLY A 75 3.48 3.58 6.00
CA GLY A 75 2.46 2.86 5.25
C GLY A 75 1.06 3.47 5.43
N GLN A 76 0.70 3.77 6.68
CA GLN A 76 -0.59 4.42 6.98
C GLN A 76 -0.65 5.85 6.42
N THR A 77 0.46 6.58 6.43
CA THR A 77 0.55 7.93 5.85
C THR A 77 0.35 7.92 4.33
N LEU A 78 0.86 6.89 3.66
CA LEU A 78 0.62 6.65 2.23
C LEU A 78 -0.81 6.19 1.93
N GLY A 79 -1.62 5.98 2.96
CA GLY A 79 -3.03 5.64 2.87
C GLY A 79 -3.32 4.15 2.73
N PHE A 80 -2.37 3.29 3.10
CA PHE A 80 -2.55 1.84 3.02
C PHE A 80 -3.34 1.27 4.22
N PRO A 81 -4.00 0.11 4.02
CA PRO A 81 -4.77 -0.55 5.06
C PRO A 81 -3.89 -1.03 6.23
N GLN A 82 -4.40 -0.95 7.46
CA GLN A 82 -3.59 -1.12 8.68
C GLN A 82 -2.92 -2.51 8.77
N ARG A 83 -3.66 -3.60 8.55
CA ARG A 83 -3.08 -4.95 8.74
C ARG A 83 -2.08 -5.29 7.66
N SER A 84 -2.32 -4.85 6.42
CA SER A 84 -1.34 -4.99 5.34
C SER A 84 -0.05 -4.23 5.64
N VAL A 85 -0.16 -3.05 6.26
CA VAL A 85 0.99 -2.25 6.70
C VAL A 85 1.75 -2.95 7.83
N GLU A 86 1.06 -3.48 8.83
CA GLU A 86 1.67 -4.22 9.94
C GLU A 86 2.38 -5.49 9.45
N PHE A 87 1.75 -6.25 8.54
CA PHE A 87 2.35 -7.40 7.88
C PHE A 87 3.65 -7.05 7.16
N PHE A 88 3.64 -5.98 6.37
CA PHE A 88 4.87 -5.50 5.73
C PHE A 88 5.92 -5.08 6.76
N ALA A 89 5.54 -4.33 7.79
CA ALA A 89 6.46 -3.84 8.82
C ALA A 89 7.11 -4.98 9.61
N GLN A 90 6.36 -6.05 9.92
CA GLN A 90 6.90 -7.26 10.56
C GLN A 90 7.97 -7.93 9.70
N ALA A 91 7.69 -8.12 8.41
CA ALA A 91 8.66 -8.73 7.51
C ALA A 91 9.94 -7.90 7.37
N ARG A 92 9.84 -6.56 7.39
CA ARG A 92 10.99 -5.65 7.41
C ARG A 92 11.80 -5.75 8.69
N GLU A 93 11.13 -5.84 9.84
CA GLU A 93 11.80 -6.00 11.12
C GLU A 93 12.56 -7.33 11.19
N ILE A 94 11.96 -8.42 10.72
CA ILE A 94 12.62 -9.74 10.66
C ILE A 94 13.82 -9.69 9.73
N LEU A 95 13.68 -9.09 8.54
CA LEU A 95 14.78 -8.93 7.60
C LEU A 95 15.96 -8.15 8.21
N GLU A 96 15.70 -7.09 8.98
CA GLU A 96 16.77 -6.34 9.64
C GLU A 96 17.46 -7.16 10.74
N LYS A 97 16.69 -7.91 11.54
CA LYS A 97 17.22 -8.72 12.65
C LYS A 97 17.98 -9.97 12.18
N MET A 98 17.49 -10.61 11.11
CA MET A 98 17.96 -11.93 10.66
C MET A 98 18.79 -11.88 9.38
N GLY A 99 18.74 -10.77 8.63
CA GLY A 99 19.39 -10.65 7.31
C GLY A 99 18.64 -11.34 6.18
N GLU A 100 17.56 -12.08 6.47
CA GLU A 100 16.77 -12.84 5.51
C GLU A 100 15.29 -12.50 5.63
N TYR A 101 14.59 -12.47 4.48
CA TYR A 101 13.15 -12.22 4.47
C TYR A 101 12.41 -13.49 4.88
N PRO A 102 11.44 -13.42 5.81
CA PRO A 102 10.74 -14.61 6.31
C PRO A 102 9.98 -15.34 5.20
N GLU A 103 10.34 -16.60 4.93
CA GLU A 103 9.73 -17.41 3.87
C GLU A 103 8.24 -17.65 4.09
N GLN A 104 7.81 -17.81 5.34
CA GLN A 104 6.40 -18.00 5.68
C GLN A 104 5.53 -16.82 5.26
N GLU A 105 6.04 -15.60 5.41
CA GLU A 105 5.32 -14.39 4.97
C GLU A 105 5.20 -14.35 3.44
N LYS A 106 6.21 -14.83 2.69
CA LYS A 106 6.14 -14.91 1.23
C LYS A 106 5.10 -15.92 0.74
N LEU A 107 4.96 -17.05 1.45
CA LEU A 107 4.05 -18.11 1.04
C LEU A 107 2.59 -17.67 1.08
N HIS A 108 2.23 -16.75 1.98
CA HIS A 108 0.85 -16.30 2.16
C HIS A 108 0.60 -14.87 1.66
N GLU A 109 1.58 -14.29 0.95
CA GLU A 109 1.52 -12.95 0.42
C GLU A 109 0.51 -12.83 -0.73
N ILE A 110 -0.37 -11.84 -0.62
CA ILE A 110 -1.29 -11.40 -1.66
C ILE A 110 -0.89 -9.99 -2.10
N GLY A 111 -0.57 -9.80 -3.38
CA GLY A 111 -0.36 -8.46 -3.93
C GLY A 111 -1.69 -7.79 -4.24
N VAL A 112 -1.88 -6.53 -3.85
CA VAL A 112 -3.09 -5.76 -4.12
C VAL A 112 -2.73 -4.51 -4.91
N ILE A 113 -3.39 -4.32 -6.05
CA ILE A 113 -3.21 -3.15 -6.93
C ILE A 113 -4.57 -2.57 -7.28
N TRP A 114 -4.86 -1.36 -6.81
CA TRP A 114 -6.10 -0.66 -7.14
C TRP A 114 -5.93 0.86 -7.07
N ALA A 115 -6.36 1.57 -8.11
CA ALA A 115 -6.44 3.03 -8.12
C ALA A 115 -5.19 3.78 -7.60
N GLY A 116 -3.98 3.33 -7.93
CA GLY A 116 -2.72 3.93 -7.45
C GLY A 116 -2.31 3.53 -6.03
N PHE A 117 -2.99 2.57 -5.41
CA PHE A 117 -2.52 1.82 -4.26
C PHE A 117 -1.89 0.51 -4.73
N TYR A 118 -0.64 0.28 -4.35
CA TYR A 118 0.06 -0.98 -4.55
C TYR A 118 0.69 -1.38 -3.22
N PHE A 119 0.28 -2.53 -2.68
CA PHE A 119 0.78 -3.06 -1.42
C PHE A 119 0.67 -4.58 -1.38
N SER A 120 1.45 -5.18 -0.48
CA SER A 120 1.34 -6.60 -0.12
C SER A 120 0.44 -6.77 1.10
N SER A 121 -0.36 -7.81 1.11
CA SER A 121 -1.29 -8.20 2.18
C SER A 121 -1.15 -9.71 2.44
N HIS A 122 -1.91 -10.23 3.40
CA HIS A 122 -1.97 -11.65 3.70
C HIS A 122 -3.28 -12.28 3.24
N VAL A 123 -3.24 -13.56 2.85
CA VAL A 123 -4.42 -14.32 2.42
C VAL A 123 -5.56 -14.32 3.45
N ASP A 124 -5.25 -14.25 4.75
CA ASP A 124 -6.27 -14.30 5.80
C ASP A 124 -7.09 -13.04 5.97
N PHE A 125 -6.66 -11.91 5.41
CA PHE A 125 -7.35 -10.64 5.62
C PHE A 125 -7.36 -9.69 4.43
N PHE A 126 -6.78 -10.04 3.28
CA PHE A 126 -6.74 -9.13 2.13
C PHE A 126 -8.14 -8.71 1.66
N ASP A 127 -9.16 -9.57 1.80
CA ASP A 127 -10.54 -9.25 1.42
C ASP A 127 -11.07 -8.06 2.23
N GLN A 128 -10.83 -8.06 3.54
CA GLN A 128 -11.24 -7.01 4.46
C GLN A 128 -10.46 -5.71 4.21
N GLU A 129 -9.17 -5.80 3.91
CA GLU A 129 -8.34 -4.63 3.59
C GLU A 129 -8.75 -4.02 2.24
N VAL A 130 -9.16 -4.82 1.25
CA VAL A 130 -9.73 -4.35 -0.02
C VAL A 130 -11.07 -3.65 0.21
N ARG A 131 -11.97 -4.22 1.00
CA ARG A 131 -13.25 -3.58 1.35
C ARG A 131 -13.03 -2.25 2.05
N TRP A 132 -12.13 -2.21 3.03
CA TRP A 132 -11.74 -0.96 3.69
C TRP A 132 -11.22 0.08 2.69
N LEU A 133 -10.40 -0.34 1.71
CA LEU A 133 -9.87 0.55 0.68
C LEU A 133 -10.99 1.15 -0.18
N TRP A 134 -11.97 0.33 -0.57
CA TRP A 134 -13.14 0.77 -1.33
C TRP A 134 -14.04 1.72 -0.55
N ASP A 135 -14.27 1.46 0.74
CA ASP A 135 -15.06 2.32 1.62
C ASP A 135 -14.35 3.64 1.91
N ARG A 136 -13.02 3.61 2.06
CA ARG A 136 -12.21 4.78 2.41
C ARG A 136 -12.05 5.77 1.25
N TYR A 137 -11.96 5.26 0.03
CA TYR A 137 -11.60 6.03 -1.17
C TYR A 137 -12.70 6.02 -2.23
N ILE A 138 -13.86 6.57 -1.88
CA ILE A 138 -15.05 6.68 -2.77
C ILE A 138 -14.92 7.72 -3.90
N HIS A 139 -13.72 8.21 -4.18
CA HIS A 139 -13.52 9.23 -5.21
C HIS A 139 -13.88 8.66 -6.59
N PRO A 140 -14.64 9.37 -7.45
CA PRO A 140 -15.11 8.81 -8.73
C PRO A 140 -13.98 8.29 -9.62
N LYS A 141 -12.84 9.01 -9.63
CA LYS A 141 -11.65 8.57 -10.38
C LYS A 141 -11.02 7.28 -9.83
N ALA A 142 -11.22 6.93 -8.56
CA ALA A 142 -10.72 5.68 -7.97
C ALA A 142 -11.69 4.52 -8.24
N GLN A 143 -12.99 4.75 -8.11
CA GLN A 143 -14.03 3.74 -8.35
C GLN A 143 -14.04 3.22 -9.80
N GLY A 144 -13.62 4.03 -10.77
CA GLY A 144 -13.51 3.63 -12.17
C GLY A 144 -12.36 2.67 -12.48
N ASP A 145 -11.43 2.42 -11.56
CA ASP A 145 -10.31 1.50 -11.76
C ASP A 145 -10.67 0.06 -11.32
N LEU A 146 -10.19 -0.93 -12.08
CA LEU A 146 -10.30 -2.34 -11.67
C LEU A 146 -9.26 -2.67 -10.59
N LEU A 147 -9.63 -3.55 -9.68
CA LEU A 147 -8.76 -4.16 -8.70
C LEU A 147 -7.99 -5.32 -9.35
N ASP A 148 -6.67 -5.32 -9.21
CA ASP A 148 -5.84 -6.50 -9.49
C ASP A 148 -5.33 -7.11 -8.19
N ILE A 149 -5.47 -8.42 -8.09
CA ILE A 149 -4.96 -9.23 -6.99
C ILE A 149 -3.95 -10.23 -7.55
N ARG A 150 -2.75 -10.23 -6.98
CA ARG A 150 -1.68 -11.16 -7.30
C ARG A 150 -1.63 -12.29 -6.28
N VAL A 151 -1.76 -13.53 -6.74
CA VAL A 151 -1.56 -14.74 -5.94
C VAL A 151 -0.42 -15.53 -6.57
N GLY A 152 0.74 -15.57 -5.89
CA GLY A 152 1.98 -16.10 -6.48
C GLY A 152 2.33 -15.39 -7.80
N ASN A 153 2.26 -16.13 -8.91
CA ASN A 153 2.54 -15.63 -10.26
C ASN A 153 1.30 -15.31 -11.09
N LYS A 154 0.09 -15.48 -10.53
CA LYS A 154 -1.18 -15.21 -11.23
C LYS A 154 -1.75 -13.87 -10.82
N PHE A 155 -2.41 -13.21 -11.76
CA PHE A 155 -3.17 -11.99 -11.54
C PHE A 155 -4.66 -12.23 -11.79
N TYR A 156 -5.48 -11.67 -10.93
CA TYR A 156 -6.94 -11.71 -10.96
C TYR A 156 -7.46 -10.29 -11.00
N THR A 157 -8.40 -10.00 -11.90
CA THR A 157 -8.97 -8.66 -12.03
C THR A 157 -10.43 -8.67 -11.60
N ILE A 158 -10.80 -7.75 -10.72
CA ILE A 158 -12.14 -7.62 -10.13
C ILE A 158 -12.63 -6.18 -10.31
N ASN A 159 -13.92 -6.00 -10.57
CA ASN A 159 -14.52 -4.66 -10.63
C ASN A 159 -14.64 -4.04 -9.23
N PHE A 160 -14.56 -2.72 -9.12
CA PHE A 160 -14.86 -2.03 -7.86
C PHE A 160 -16.23 -2.44 -7.31
N GLY A 161 -16.29 -2.82 -6.04
CA GLY A 161 -17.53 -3.19 -5.36
C GLY A 161 -18.07 -4.58 -5.71
N ASP A 162 -17.37 -5.36 -6.54
CA ASP A 162 -17.74 -6.75 -6.82
C ASP A 162 -17.28 -7.67 -5.69
N ILE A 163 -18.09 -7.69 -4.63
CA ILE A 163 -17.85 -8.41 -3.38
C ILE A 163 -17.87 -9.92 -3.59
N ASP A 164 -18.72 -10.42 -4.48
CA ASP A 164 -18.86 -11.86 -4.73
C ASP A 164 -17.61 -12.40 -5.42
N SER A 165 -17.11 -11.71 -6.45
CA SER A 165 -15.85 -12.06 -7.11
C SER A 165 -14.65 -11.99 -6.15
N LEU A 166 -14.62 -11.01 -5.24
CA LEU A 166 -13.58 -10.91 -4.21
C LEU A 166 -13.61 -12.11 -3.26
N HIS A 167 -14.79 -12.54 -2.82
CA HIS A 167 -14.92 -13.71 -1.96
C HIS A 167 -14.56 -15.01 -2.67
N GLN A 168 -14.99 -15.20 -3.92
CA GLN A 168 -14.58 -16.37 -4.72
C GLN A 168 -13.07 -16.42 -4.91
N LEU A 169 -12.44 -15.27 -5.12
CA LEU A 169 -10.99 -15.18 -5.23
C LEU A 169 -10.28 -15.55 -3.92
N GLU A 170 -10.81 -15.17 -2.75
CA GLU A 170 -10.24 -15.59 -1.47
C GLU A 170 -10.18 -17.12 -1.36
N LEU A 171 -11.28 -17.80 -1.71
CA LEU A 171 -11.36 -19.26 -1.71
C LEU A 171 -10.35 -19.88 -2.69
N GLU A 172 -10.23 -19.32 -3.89
CA GLU A 172 -9.27 -19.79 -4.89
C GLU A 172 -7.82 -19.54 -4.46
N ALA A 173 -7.52 -18.39 -3.86
CA ALA A 173 -6.20 -18.07 -3.34
C ALA A 173 -5.79 -19.08 -2.26
N ARG A 174 -6.68 -19.39 -1.31
CA ARG A 174 -6.43 -20.39 -0.26
C ARG A 174 -6.14 -21.78 -0.84
N LYS A 175 -6.86 -22.20 -1.89
CA LYS A 175 -6.60 -23.47 -2.60
C LYS A 175 -5.21 -23.47 -3.24
N GLN A 176 -4.84 -22.40 -3.94
CA GLN A 176 -3.54 -22.31 -4.60
C GLN A 176 -2.37 -22.29 -3.64
N LEU A 177 -2.58 -21.74 -2.45
CA LEU A 177 -1.59 -21.72 -1.37
C LEU A 177 -1.58 -23.02 -0.55
N GLY A 178 -2.41 -24.01 -0.90
CA GLY A 178 -2.48 -25.30 -0.21
C GLY A 178 -3.07 -25.23 1.19
N LEU A 179 -3.80 -24.15 1.51
CA LEU A 179 -4.41 -23.92 2.83
C LEU A 179 -5.76 -24.61 3.00
N VAL A 180 -6.36 -25.08 1.91
CA VAL A 180 -7.60 -25.86 1.90
C VAL A 180 -7.44 -27.03 0.95
N THR A 181 -7.70 -28.23 1.45
CA THR A 181 -7.81 -29.46 0.65
C THR A 181 -9.21 -29.58 0.06
N VAL A 182 -9.29 -29.87 -1.23
CA VAL A 182 -10.54 -30.20 -1.95
C VAL A 182 -11.05 -31.57 -1.51
#